data_AF-A0A350M5V3-F1
#
_entry.id   AF-A0A350M5V3-F1
#
_cell.length_a   1.000
_cell.length_b   1.000
_cell.length_c   1.000
_cell.angle_alpha   90.00
_cell.angle_beta   90.00
_cell.angle_gamma   90.00
#
_symmetry.space_group_name_H-M   'P 1'
#
loop_
_entity.id
_entity.type
_entity.pdbx_description
1 polymer ?
#
loop_
_entity_poly.entity_id
_entity_poly.type
_entity_poly.pdbx_seq_one_letter_code
_entity_poly.pdbx_strand_id
1 'polypeptide(L)'
;EAPIRLLVEVQTQSPGAKRPEVRIHQFSTKAPDEVISSGDYQWRNNGSIYTTKNVYPKLAKVVVKDLGDEDTVTISTLDFTTEDHTLFTPLWAGVPDEGHAQIMIGRALLDSKRFHRSFGVPACPSLKQKEAEAVSQAVHLPWNLLIGEGLLRYGFRADAARLVAHTMTAVIQNLKQNRAFYARYHAEKGTGIGERNALSGLAPVGLFLKVLGVEILSSTRVRLEGSNPFPWDVTITYRGLKVIRGGNQTEVVFANGKSVTVKDAESTVVEL
;
A
#
# COMPACT_ATOMS: atom_id res chain seq x y z
N GLU A 1 -15.32 -28.89 4.72
CA GLU A 1 -14.31 -27.82 4.55
C GLU A 1 -13.13 -28.36 3.76
N ALA A 2 -12.44 -27.50 3.00
CA ALA A 2 -11.24 -27.90 2.27
C ALA A 2 -10.07 -28.10 3.27
N PRO A 3 -9.17 -29.08 3.07
CA PRO A 3 -7.99 -29.25 3.90
C PRO A 3 -7.15 -27.97 3.96
N ILE A 4 -6.75 -27.54 5.16
CA ILE A 4 -6.01 -26.27 5.37
C ILE A 4 -4.68 -26.48 6.09
N ARG A 5 -3.69 -25.63 5.79
CA ARG A 5 -2.43 -25.61 6.54
C ARG A 5 -2.63 -24.95 7.89
N LEU A 6 -1.92 -25.45 8.90
CA LEU A 6 -1.97 -24.91 10.25
C LEU A 6 -0.72 -24.09 10.51
N LEU A 7 -0.90 -23.00 11.25
CA LEU A 7 0.16 -22.24 11.87
C LEU A 7 0.22 -22.65 13.34
N VAL A 8 1.40 -23.07 13.78
CA VAL A 8 1.69 -23.39 15.18
C VAL A 8 2.58 -22.29 15.72
N GLU A 9 2.08 -21.55 16.69
CA GLU A 9 2.82 -20.52 17.40
C GLU A 9 3.05 -20.98 18.84
N VAL A 10 4.30 -20.89 19.30
CA VAL A 10 4.69 -21.19 20.67
C VAL A 10 5.21 -19.90 21.30
N GLN A 11 4.51 -19.40 22.32
CA GLN A 11 4.89 -18.23 23.09
C GLN A 11 5.49 -18.68 24.43
N THR A 12 6.71 -18.26 24.70
CA THR A 12 7.44 -18.66 25.92
C THR A 12 7.65 -17.46 26.85
N GLN A 13 7.29 -17.59 28.12
CA GLN A 13 7.48 -16.53 29.12
C GLN A 13 8.94 -16.36 29.57
N SER A 14 9.77 -17.37 29.33
CA SER A 14 11.22 -17.34 29.61
C SER A 14 11.98 -17.68 28.33
N PRO A 15 12.87 -16.80 27.82
CA PRO A 15 13.61 -16.99 26.57
C PRO A 15 14.70 -18.07 26.63
N GLY A 16 14.66 -18.96 27.63
CA GLY A 16 15.48 -20.16 27.62
C GLY A 16 15.16 -21.00 26.37
N ALA A 17 16.16 -21.71 25.86
CA ALA A 17 16.03 -22.58 24.68
C ALA A 17 15.16 -23.82 25.00
N LYS A 18 13.87 -23.60 25.25
CA LYS A 18 12.87 -24.67 25.32
C LYS A 18 12.75 -25.27 23.92
N ARG A 19 12.63 -26.59 23.88
CA ARG A 19 12.64 -27.39 22.64
C ARG A 19 11.28 -28.09 22.54
N PRO A 20 10.19 -27.34 22.32
CA PRO A 20 8.87 -27.93 22.31
C PRO A 20 8.75 -28.95 21.18
N GLU A 21 8.05 -30.05 21.47
CA GLU A 21 7.63 -30.99 20.45
C GLU A 21 6.11 -30.94 20.33
N VAL A 22 5.62 -30.64 19.13
CA VAL A 22 4.18 -30.62 18.83
C VAL A 22 3.84 -31.74 17.86
N ARG A 23 2.89 -32.60 18.25
CA ARG A 23 2.40 -33.70 17.41
C ARG A 23 0.96 -33.45 17.02
N ILE A 24 0.68 -33.49 15.73
CA ILE A 24 -0.64 -33.23 15.15
C ILE A 24 -1.25 -34.54 14.67
N HIS A 25 -2.50 -34.81 15.06
CA HIS A 25 -3.25 -36.01 14.69
C HIS A 25 -4.62 -35.66 14.09
N GLN A 26 -4.89 -36.17 12.89
CA GLN A 26 -6.21 -36.18 12.25
C GLN A 26 -7.17 -37.18 12.89
N PHE A 27 -6.63 -38.24 13.51
CA PHE A 27 -7.39 -39.29 14.18
C PHE A 27 -6.74 -39.64 15.52
N SER A 28 -7.53 -39.71 16.60
CA SER A 28 -7.02 -39.88 17.96
C SER A 28 -6.31 -41.21 18.21
N THR A 29 -6.65 -42.25 17.44
CA THR A 29 -6.13 -43.62 17.59
C THR A 29 -4.96 -43.95 16.67
N LYS A 30 -4.58 -43.02 15.78
CA LYS A 30 -3.49 -43.23 14.81
C LYS A 30 -2.20 -42.52 15.25
N ALA A 31 -1.09 -42.96 14.66
CA ALA A 31 0.19 -42.26 14.72
C ALA A 31 0.03 -40.78 14.29
N PRO A 32 0.90 -39.88 14.80
CA PRO A 32 0.84 -38.47 14.41
C PRO A 32 1.07 -38.33 12.91
N ASP A 33 0.25 -37.48 12.29
CA ASP A 33 0.37 -37.12 10.88
C ASP A 33 1.57 -36.19 10.65
N GLU A 34 1.94 -35.40 11.67
CA GLU A 34 3.10 -34.52 11.64
C GLU A 34 3.67 -34.34 13.05
N VAL A 35 4.99 -34.42 13.15
CA VAL A 35 5.75 -34.19 14.39
C VAL A 35 6.68 -33.03 14.13
N ILE A 36 6.49 -31.96 14.89
CA ILE A 36 7.25 -30.72 14.81
C ILE A 36 8.29 -30.79 15.93
N SER A 37 9.56 -30.88 15.54
CA SER A 37 10.68 -30.93 16.47
C SER A 37 11.31 -29.56 16.63
N SER A 38 12.14 -29.39 17.66
CA SER A 38 12.75 -28.09 17.99
C SER A 38 13.54 -27.42 16.87
N GLY A 39 14.12 -28.21 15.96
CA GLY A 39 14.87 -27.70 14.81
C GLY A 39 13.99 -27.21 13.64
N ASP A 40 12.69 -27.51 13.67
CA ASP A 40 11.77 -27.14 12.59
C ASP A 40 11.26 -25.70 12.71
N TYR A 41 11.27 -25.13 13.92
CA TYR A 41 10.69 -23.83 14.20
C TYR A 41 11.54 -22.66 13.67
N GLN A 42 10.85 -21.62 13.21
CA GLN A 42 11.45 -20.31 12.97
C GLN A 42 11.30 -19.45 14.23
N TRP A 43 12.41 -18.90 14.71
CA TRP A 43 12.41 -18.04 15.90
C TRP A 43 11.86 -16.64 15.62
N ARG A 44 11.08 -16.11 16.57
CA ARG A 44 10.59 -14.73 16.59
C ARG A 44 10.78 -14.13 17.97
N ASN A 45 10.61 -12.82 18.11
CA ASN A 45 10.61 -12.19 19.43
C ASN A 45 9.52 -12.83 20.30
N ASN A 46 9.91 -13.31 21.49
CA ASN A 46 9.05 -13.98 22.49
C ASN A 46 8.49 -15.35 22.11
N GLY A 47 9.08 -16.05 21.13
CA GLY A 47 8.63 -17.41 20.82
C GLY A 47 9.16 -17.99 19.53
N SER A 48 8.39 -18.92 18.99
CA SER A 48 8.73 -19.63 17.77
C SER A 48 7.48 -19.98 16.97
N ILE A 49 7.63 -20.09 15.65
CA ILE A 49 6.52 -20.32 14.73
C ILE A 49 6.85 -21.45 13.76
N TYR A 50 5.83 -22.21 13.39
CA TYR A 50 5.93 -23.27 12.41
C TYR A 50 4.68 -23.31 11.53
N THR A 51 4.86 -23.48 10.23
CA THR A 51 3.76 -23.73 9.30
C THR A 51 3.81 -25.19 8.87
N THR A 52 2.69 -25.90 9.00
CA THR A 52 2.65 -27.34 8.71
C THR A 52 2.97 -27.65 7.26
N LYS A 53 3.68 -28.76 7.05
CA LYS A 53 3.97 -29.35 5.74
C LYS A 53 2.73 -30.02 5.14
N ASN A 54 1.85 -30.55 5.99
CA ASN A 54 0.59 -31.14 5.55
C ASN A 54 -0.59 -30.16 5.63
N VAL A 55 -1.68 -30.52 4.94
CA VAL A 55 -3.00 -29.88 5.05
C VAL A 55 -3.96 -30.80 5.77
N TYR A 56 -4.82 -30.22 6.60
CA TYR A 56 -5.66 -30.95 7.53
C TYR A 56 -7.13 -30.63 7.25
N PRO A 57 -7.98 -31.61 6.90
CA PRO A 57 -9.43 -31.43 6.84
C PRO A 57 -10.09 -31.45 8.24
N LYS A 58 -9.38 -31.97 9.25
CA LYS A 58 -9.83 -32.05 10.64
C LYS A 58 -8.66 -32.27 11.58
N LEU A 59 -8.88 -31.95 12.86
CA LEU A 59 -7.96 -32.23 13.95
C LEU A 59 -8.69 -33.02 15.04
N ALA A 60 -8.14 -34.17 15.43
CA ALA A 60 -8.67 -34.98 16.51
C ALA A 60 -7.88 -34.85 17.80
N LYS A 61 -6.56 -34.65 17.70
CA LYS A 61 -5.68 -34.57 18.85
C LYS A 61 -4.42 -33.78 18.51
N VAL A 62 -4.00 -32.95 19.46
CA VAL A 62 -2.71 -32.26 19.44
C VAL A 62 -2.01 -32.64 20.75
N VAL A 63 -0.75 -33.04 20.65
CA VAL A 63 0.08 -33.33 21.82
C VAL A 63 1.23 -32.34 21.84
N VAL A 64 1.34 -31.60 22.94
CA VAL A 64 2.45 -30.69 23.20
C VAL A 64 3.32 -31.31 24.28
N LYS A 65 4.64 -31.32 24.06
CA LYS A 65 5.64 -31.77 25.03
C LYS A 65 6.73 -30.73 25.20
N ASP A 66 7.43 -30.84 26.33
CA ASP A 66 8.62 -30.04 26.64
C ASP A 66 8.36 -28.53 26.64
N LEU A 67 7.17 -28.17 27.14
CA LEU A 67 6.71 -26.81 27.31
C LEU A 67 6.22 -26.62 28.75
N GLY A 68 6.48 -25.45 29.36
CA GLY A 68 6.10 -25.17 30.74
C GLY A 68 4.65 -24.73 30.85
N ASP A 69 4.09 -24.83 32.06
CA ASP A 69 2.67 -24.57 32.33
C ASP A 69 2.22 -23.13 32.01
N GLU A 70 3.15 -22.16 32.04
CA GLU A 70 2.91 -20.74 31.76
C GLU A 70 3.14 -20.37 30.27
N ASP A 71 3.60 -21.30 29.45
CA ASP A 71 3.80 -21.06 28.03
C ASP A 71 2.52 -21.40 27.24
N THR A 72 2.33 -20.76 26.09
CA THR A 72 1.13 -20.95 25.26
C THR A 72 1.49 -21.56 23.91
N VAL A 73 0.74 -22.58 23.48
CA VAL A 73 0.70 -23.03 22.08
C VAL A 73 -0.61 -22.63 21.45
N THR A 74 -0.52 -21.84 20.38
CA THR A 74 -1.66 -21.46 19.56
C THR A 74 -1.59 -22.21 18.24
N ILE A 75 -2.65 -22.96 17.92
CA ILE A 75 -2.81 -23.57 16.59
C ILE A 75 -3.92 -22.82 15.89
N SER A 76 -3.58 -22.21 14.77
CA SER A 76 -4.50 -21.38 13.99
C SER A 76 -4.45 -21.75 12.52
N THR A 77 -5.49 -21.39 11.79
CA THR A 77 -5.48 -21.36 10.33
C THR A 77 -5.13 -19.96 9.89
N LEU A 78 -4.32 -19.83 8.85
CA LEU A 78 -4.03 -18.53 8.25
C LEU A 78 -5.22 -18.07 7.42
N ASP A 79 -5.63 -16.83 7.63
CA ASP A 79 -6.60 -16.16 6.76
C ASP A 79 -5.88 -15.56 5.55
N PHE A 80 -6.07 -16.18 4.38
CA PHE A 80 -5.56 -15.69 3.09
C PHE A 80 -6.60 -14.88 2.31
N THR A 81 -7.75 -14.58 2.93
CA THR A 81 -8.83 -13.80 2.33
C THR A 81 -8.75 -12.32 2.69
N THR A 82 -7.86 -11.96 3.62
CA THR A 82 -7.62 -10.57 3.98
C THR A 82 -7.10 -9.81 2.77
N GLU A 83 -7.79 -8.71 2.46
CA GLU A 83 -7.45 -7.86 1.34
C GLU A 83 -6.34 -6.88 1.71
N ASP A 84 -5.55 -6.49 0.72
CA ASP A 84 -4.53 -5.47 0.87
C ASP A 84 -4.41 -4.61 -0.40
N HIS A 85 -3.74 -3.47 -0.30
CA HIS A 85 -3.65 -2.50 -1.39
C HIS A 85 -2.93 -3.00 -2.64
N THR A 86 -2.16 -4.09 -2.56
CA THR A 86 -1.48 -4.67 -3.72
C THR A 86 -2.48 -5.30 -4.68
N LEU A 87 -3.70 -5.61 -4.24
CA LEU A 87 -4.81 -6.03 -5.10
C LEU A 87 -5.19 -4.99 -6.16
N PHE A 88 -4.75 -3.74 -6.02
CA PHE A 88 -4.94 -2.68 -7.02
C PHE A 88 -3.80 -2.57 -8.04
N THR A 89 -2.69 -3.29 -7.87
CA THR A 89 -1.57 -3.29 -8.83
C THR A 89 -1.95 -3.74 -10.25
N PRO A 90 -2.96 -4.61 -10.48
CA PRO A 90 -3.42 -4.90 -11.83
C PRO A 90 -3.92 -3.65 -12.58
N LEU A 91 -4.47 -2.65 -11.88
CA LEU A 91 -4.90 -1.39 -12.49
C LEU A 91 -3.71 -0.62 -13.07
N TRP A 92 -2.60 -0.55 -12.33
CA TRP A 92 -1.37 0.06 -12.83
C TRP A 92 -0.82 -0.70 -14.05
N ALA A 93 -0.79 -2.03 -13.96
CA ALA A 93 -0.30 -2.91 -15.01
C ALA A 93 -1.19 -2.93 -16.27
N GLY A 94 -2.43 -2.44 -16.18
CA GLY A 94 -3.38 -2.45 -17.30
C GLY A 94 -3.93 -3.83 -17.62
N VAL A 95 -4.00 -4.71 -16.61
CA VAL A 95 -4.45 -6.11 -16.79
C VAL A 95 -5.98 -6.23 -16.90
N PRO A 96 -6.78 -5.57 -16.05
CA PRO A 96 -8.24 -5.61 -16.17
C PRO A 96 -8.76 -4.94 -17.45
N ASP A 97 -9.88 -5.42 -17.98
CA ASP A 97 -10.67 -4.63 -18.93
C ASP A 97 -11.35 -3.43 -18.23
N GLU A 98 -11.94 -2.53 -19.01
CA GLU A 98 -12.58 -1.32 -18.48
C GLU A 98 -13.71 -1.63 -17.47
N GLY A 99 -14.54 -2.63 -17.74
CA GLY A 99 -15.65 -2.99 -16.86
C GLY A 99 -15.17 -3.54 -15.52
N HIS A 100 -14.17 -4.40 -15.54
CA HIS A 100 -13.54 -4.95 -14.34
C HIS A 100 -12.82 -3.84 -13.56
N ALA A 101 -12.08 -2.94 -14.23
CA ALA A 101 -11.42 -1.83 -13.58
C ALA A 101 -12.41 -0.89 -12.88
N GLN A 102 -13.54 -0.57 -13.52
CA GLN A 102 -14.62 0.22 -12.92
C GLN A 102 -15.15 -0.42 -11.64
N ILE A 103 -15.30 -1.76 -11.62
CA ILE A 103 -15.73 -2.50 -10.42
C ILE A 103 -14.67 -2.42 -9.32
N MET A 104 -13.40 -2.69 -9.63
CA MET A 104 -12.30 -2.61 -8.66
C MET A 104 -12.20 -1.20 -8.05
N ILE A 105 -12.29 -0.17 -8.88
CA ILE A 105 -12.17 1.22 -8.44
C ILE A 105 -13.40 1.62 -7.62
N GLY A 106 -14.60 1.43 -8.15
CA GLY A 106 -15.83 1.89 -7.52
C GLY A 106 -16.24 1.10 -6.27
N ARG A 107 -16.09 -0.23 -6.27
CA ARG A 107 -16.58 -1.10 -5.18
C ARG A 107 -15.53 -1.48 -4.15
N ALA A 108 -14.25 -1.18 -4.40
CA ALA A 108 -13.17 -1.48 -3.46
C ALA A 108 -12.34 -0.25 -3.12
N LEU A 109 -11.70 0.37 -4.13
CA LEU A 109 -10.74 1.46 -3.89
C LEU A 109 -11.41 2.73 -3.32
N LEU A 110 -12.54 3.14 -3.89
CA LEU A 110 -13.24 4.36 -3.52
C LEU A 110 -14.30 4.15 -2.41
N ASP A 111 -14.43 2.93 -1.89
CA ASP A 111 -15.34 2.63 -0.78
C ASP A 111 -14.71 3.03 0.57
N SER A 112 -15.40 3.92 1.30
CA SER A 112 -14.99 4.40 2.63
C SER A 112 -15.02 3.33 3.71
N LYS A 113 -15.77 2.25 3.52
CA LYS A 113 -15.73 1.09 4.42
C LYS A 113 -14.50 0.21 4.17
N ARG A 114 -13.79 0.41 3.06
CA ARG A 114 -12.67 -0.41 2.62
C ARG A 114 -11.36 0.39 2.60
N PHE A 115 -11.02 0.99 1.47
CA PHE A 115 -9.71 1.60 1.23
C PHE A 115 -9.73 3.13 1.15
N HIS A 116 -10.90 3.75 0.98
CA HIS A 116 -10.96 5.21 0.88
C HIS A 116 -10.78 5.85 2.27
N ARG A 117 -9.68 6.57 2.46
CA ARG A 117 -9.32 7.24 3.72
C ARG A 117 -8.81 8.66 3.48
N SER A 118 -8.83 9.47 4.53
CA SER A 118 -8.53 10.91 4.51
C SER A 118 -7.10 11.24 4.09
N PHE A 119 -6.15 10.33 4.28
CA PHE A 119 -4.72 10.57 4.04
C PHE A 119 -4.09 9.63 3.00
N GLY A 120 -4.91 8.89 2.25
CA GLY A 120 -4.47 7.96 1.19
C GLY A 120 -4.94 6.53 1.41
N VAL A 121 -4.58 5.63 0.51
CA VAL A 121 -4.97 4.21 0.55
C VAL A 121 -4.12 3.48 1.61
N PRO A 122 -4.75 2.85 2.63
CA PRO A 122 -4.06 2.08 3.66
C PRO A 122 -3.53 0.75 3.10
N ALA A 123 -2.65 0.07 3.84
CA ALA A 123 -2.13 -1.24 3.48
C ALA A 123 -3.24 -2.29 3.41
N CYS A 124 -4.16 -2.26 4.36
CA CYS A 124 -5.32 -3.16 4.43
C CYS A 124 -6.60 -2.34 4.67
N PRO A 125 -7.79 -2.85 4.30
CA PRO A 125 -9.02 -2.29 4.84
C PRO A 125 -9.00 -2.44 6.37
N SER A 126 -9.77 -1.62 7.08
CA SER A 126 -9.71 -1.57 8.55
C SER A 126 -9.86 -2.96 9.18
N LEU A 127 -8.79 -3.41 9.84
CA LEU A 127 -8.78 -4.65 10.62
C LEU A 127 -9.37 -4.38 12.01
N LYS A 128 -9.97 -5.40 12.62
CA LYS A 128 -10.57 -5.29 13.97
C LYS A 128 -9.53 -5.26 15.09
N GLN A 129 -8.32 -5.75 14.82
CA GLN A 129 -7.25 -5.90 15.80
C GLN A 129 -6.50 -4.58 15.96
N LYS A 130 -6.47 -4.04 17.19
CA LYS A 130 -5.85 -2.74 17.48
C LYS A 130 -4.33 -2.79 17.31
N GLU A 131 -3.73 -3.92 17.64
CA GLU A 131 -2.30 -4.19 17.52
C GLU A 131 -1.83 -4.14 16.06
N ALA A 132 -2.74 -4.43 15.12
CA ALA A 132 -2.48 -4.39 13.69
C ALA A 132 -2.70 -3.00 13.07
N GLU A 133 -3.19 -2.00 13.82
CA GLU A 133 -3.53 -0.67 13.29
C GLU A 133 -2.31 0.00 12.62
N ALA A 134 -1.14 -0.07 13.26
CA ALA A 134 0.09 0.56 12.75
C ALA A 134 0.59 -0.03 11.41
N VAL A 135 0.17 -1.26 11.08
CA VAL A 135 0.49 -1.92 9.81
C VAL A 135 -0.66 -1.74 8.83
N SER A 136 -1.88 -2.12 9.22
CA SER A 136 -3.06 -2.09 8.36
C SER A 136 -3.40 -0.68 7.88
N GLN A 137 -3.34 0.33 8.75
CA GLN A 137 -3.64 1.73 8.41
C GLN A 137 -2.42 2.49 7.88
N ALA A 138 -1.32 1.81 7.58
CA ALA A 138 -0.17 2.46 6.99
C ALA A 138 -0.42 2.78 5.51
N VAL A 139 -0.30 4.05 5.15
CA VAL A 139 -0.26 4.56 3.79
C VAL A 139 1.19 4.49 3.32
N HIS A 140 1.42 3.60 2.36
CA HIS A 140 2.69 3.47 1.67
C HIS A 140 2.63 4.28 0.37
N LEU A 141 3.38 5.39 0.31
CA LEU A 141 3.37 6.27 -0.85
C LEU A 141 3.74 5.57 -2.17
N PRO A 142 4.69 4.62 -2.23
CA PRO A 142 4.99 3.90 -3.47
C PRO A 142 3.79 3.09 -4.01
N TRP A 143 3.03 2.44 -3.12
CA TRP A 143 1.82 1.71 -3.53
C TRP A 143 0.70 2.66 -3.95
N ASN A 144 0.53 3.76 -3.23
CA ASN A 144 -0.44 4.81 -3.58
C ASN A 144 -0.11 5.48 -4.92
N LEU A 145 1.18 5.60 -5.25
CA LEU A 145 1.65 6.06 -6.55
C LEU A 145 1.17 5.14 -7.67
N LEU A 146 1.41 3.82 -7.54
CA LEU A 146 0.96 2.84 -8.53
C LEU A 146 -0.56 2.86 -8.69
N ILE A 147 -1.30 2.95 -7.59
CA ILE A 147 -2.76 3.08 -7.60
C ILE A 147 -3.19 4.35 -8.33
N GLY A 148 -2.56 5.50 -8.06
CA GLY A 148 -2.83 6.75 -8.75
C GLY A 148 -2.57 6.69 -10.25
N GLU A 149 -1.49 6.03 -10.67
CA GLU A 149 -1.20 5.77 -12.09
C GLU A 149 -2.23 4.81 -12.72
N GLY A 150 -2.69 3.80 -11.98
CA GLY A 150 -3.80 2.94 -12.41
C GLY A 150 -5.10 3.73 -12.61
N LEU A 151 -5.44 4.63 -11.69
CA LEU A 151 -6.59 5.52 -11.84
C LEU A 151 -6.48 6.36 -13.13
N LEU A 152 -5.30 6.93 -13.40
CA LEU A 152 -5.06 7.68 -14.64
C LEU A 152 -5.23 6.81 -15.90
N ARG A 153 -4.70 5.58 -15.88
CA ARG A 153 -4.81 4.63 -17.01
C ARG A 153 -6.27 4.36 -17.40
N TYR A 154 -7.17 4.26 -16.42
CA TYR A 154 -8.59 3.98 -16.65
C TYR A 154 -9.47 5.24 -16.68
N GLY A 155 -8.88 6.43 -16.86
CA GLY A 155 -9.62 7.68 -17.05
C GLY A 155 -10.12 8.37 -15.77
N PHE A 156 -9.79 7.84 -14.58
CA PHE A 156 -10.19 8.39 -13.28
C PHE A 156 -9.24 9.49 -12.78
N ARG A 157 -8.99 10.51 -13.63
CA ARG A 157 -8.04 11.59 -13.31
C ARG A 157 -8.45 12.42 -12.08
N ALA A 158 -9.75 12.66 -11.91
CA ALA A 158 -10.26 13.37 -10.73
C ALA A 158 -9.98 12.58 -9.43
N ASP A 159 -10.17 11.26 -9.44
CA ASP A 159 -9.84 10.40 -8.30
C ASP A 159 -8.34 10.33 -8.02
N ALA A 160 -7.52 10.26 -9.07
CA ALA A 160 -6.07 10.33 -8.92
C ALA A 160 -5.63 11.66 -8.28
N ALA A 161 -6.25 12.78 -8.66
CA ALA A 161 -6.02 14.08 -8.04
C ALA A 161 -6.43 14.12 -6.57
N ARG A 162 -7.59 13.55 -6.22
CA ARG A 162 -8.02 13.40 -4.81
C ARG A 162 -7.04 12.57 -4.00
N LEU A 163 -6.55 11.45 -4.55
CA LEU A 163 -5.56 10.61 -3.89
C LEU A 163 -4.23 11.35 -3.64
N VAL A 164 -3.75 12.12 -4.62
CA VAL A 164 -2.57 12.99 -4.45
C VAL A 164 -2.83 14.04 -3.37
N ALA A 165 -3.99 14.69 -3.35
CA ALA A 165 -4.33 15.67 -2.32
C ALA A 165 -4.35 15.05 -0.90
N HIS A 166 -4.95 13.86 -0.74
CA HIS A 166 -5.01 13.16 0.54
C HIS A 166 -3.60 12.79 1.05
N THR A 167 -2.78 12.18 0.19
CA THR A 167 -1.39 11.81 0.54
C THR A 167 -0.54 13.04 0.87
N MET A 168 -0.66 14.11 0.08
CA MET A 168 0.05 15.37 0.33
C MET A 168 -0.42 16.05 1.62
N THR A 169 -1.68 15.89 2.02
CA THR A 169 -2.17 16.42 3.31
C THR A 169 -1.39 15.82 4.49
N ALA A 170 -1.13 14.50 4.48
CA ALA A 170 -0.31 13.85 5.51
C ALA A 170 1.15 14.30 5.48
N VAL A 171 1.73 14.38 4.28
CA VAL A 171 3.11 14.84 4.09
C VAL A 171 3.28 16.26 4.62
N ILE A 172 2.40 17.19 4.22
CA ILE A 172 2.42 18.59 4.66
C ILE A 172 2.23 18.71 6.17
N GLN A 173 1.30 17.94 6.75
CA GLN A 173 1.10 17.91 8.20
C GLN A 173 2.41 17.58 8.93
N ASN A 174 3.12 16.53 8.51
CA ASN A 174 4.37 16.13 9.16
C ASN A 174 5.54 17.08 8.85
N LEU A 175 5.59 17.68 7.66
CA LEU A 175 6.59 18.71 7.37
C LEU A 175 6.39 19.97 8.22
N LYS A 176 5.14 20.34 8.53
CA LYS A 176 4.83 21.48 9.41
C LYS A 176 5.12 21.17 10.88
N GLN A 177 4.65 20.03 11.37
CA GLN A 177 4.71 19.67 12.80
C GLN A 177 6.07 19.09 13.17
N ASN A 178 6.58 18.16 12.35
CA ASN A 178 7.73 17.32 12.69
C ASN A 178 8.97 17.66 11.85
N ARG A 179 8.88 18.52 10.83
CA ARG A 179 10.00 18.89 9.95
C ARG A 179 10.69 17.69 9.29
N ALA A 180 9.94 16.62 9.01
CA ALA A 180 10.48 15.39 8.45
C ALA A 180 9.47 14.68 7.55
N PHE A 181 9.99 13.95 6.57
CA PHE A 181 9.25 12.87 5.91
C PHE A 181 9.25 11.62 6.80
N TYR A 182 8.35 10.68 6.56
CA TYR A 182 8.31 9.41 7.28
C TYR A 182 8.10 8.27 6.32
N ALA A 183 8.64 7.10 6.62
CA ALA A 183 8.55 5.93 5.74
C ALA A 183 7.13 5.61 5.27
N ARG A 184 6.14 5.85 6.15
CA ARG A 184 4.70 5.65 5.94
C ARG A 184 3.92 6.72 6.71
N TYR A 185 2.61 6.82 6.44
CA TYR A 185 1.70 7.74 7.13
C TYR A 185 0.44 7.01 7.60
N HIS A 186 -0.21 7.46 8.68
CA HIS A 186 -1.45 6.85 9.14
C HIS A 186 -2.66 7.31 8.29
N ALA A 187 -3.45 6.38 7.76
CA ALA A 187 -4.51 6.67 6.78
C ALA A 187 -5.64 7.58 7.31
N GLU A 188 -5.90 7.55 8.62
CA GLU A 188 -6.92 8.40 9.27
C GLU A 188 -6.37 9.60 10.07
N LYS A 189 -5.12 9.52 10.56
CA LYS A 189 -4.55 10.55 11.47
C LYS A 189 -3.50 11.42 10.78
N GLY A 190 -2.99 10.97 9.63
CA GLY A 190 -1.88 11.59 8.91
C GLY A 190 -0.53 11.48 9.61
N THR A 191 -0.44 10.92 10.82
CA THR A 191 0.80 10.84 11.60
C THR A 191 1.84 9.98 10.90
N GLY A 192 3.11 10.41 10.90
CA GLY A 192 4.21 9.63 10.36
C GLY A 192 4.45 8.32 11.12
N ILE A 193 4.78 7.25 10.38
CA ILE A 193 5.05 5.90 10.91
C ILE A 193 6.41 5.42 10.39
N GLY A 194 7.27 4.97 11.31
CA GLY A 194 8.59 4.43 10.98
C GLY A 194 9.69 5.48 10.90
N GLU A 195 10.72 5.18 10.10
CA GLU A 195 11.92 6.00 10.00
C GLU A 195 11.65 7.41 9.45
N ARG A 196 12.35 8.40 10.01
CA ARG A 196 12.30 9.81 9.58
C ARG A 196 13.17 10.01 8.34
N ASN A 197 12.73 10.87 7.43
CA ASN A 197 13.41 11.19 6.19
C ASN A 197 13.70 9.98 5.29
N ALA A 198 12.90 8.92 5.43
CA ALA A 198 12.98 7.75 4.58
C ALA A 198 12.57 8.08 3.13
N LEU A 199 13.31 7.51 2.17
CA LEU A 199 13.07 7.71 0.73
C LEU A 199 11.65 7.30 0.31
N SER A 200 11.12 6.23 0.90
CA SER A 200 9.77 5.72 0.62
C SER A 200 8.66 6.71 1.04
N GLY A 201 9.00 7.72 1.84
CA GLY A 201 8.09 8.73 2.37
C GLY A 201 8.07 10.06 1.61
N LEU A 202 8.87 10.20 0.55
CA LEU A 202 8.93 11.45 -0.19
C LEU A 202 7.65 11.72 -0.98
N ALA A 203 7.36 13.01 -1.19
CA ALA A 203 6.21 13.44 -1.98
C ALA A 203 6.26 12.86 -3.40
N PRO A 204 5.15 12.29 -3.92
CA PRO A 204 5.12 11.64 -5.23
C PRO A 204 4.99 12.66 -6.38
N VAL A 205 6.02 13.49 -6.57
CA VAL A 205 6.02 14.58 -7.58
C VAL A 205 5.77 14.05 -9.00
N GLY A 206 6.27 12.85 -9.32
CA GLY A 206 6.02 12.22 -10.62
C GLY A 206 4.53 11.95 -10.87
N LEU A 207 3.82 11.39 -9.88
CA LEU A 207 2.37 11.20 -9.97
C LEU A 207 1.64 12.54 -10.05
N PHE A 208 2.05 13.53 -9.25
CA PHE A 208 1.46 14.87 -9.31
C PHE A 208 1.54 15.49 -10.72
N LEU A 209 2.70 15.40 -11.38
CA LEU A 209 2.89 15.87 -12.75
C LEU A 209 2.04 15.08 -13.76
N LYS A 210 1.96 13.74 -13.62
CA LYS A 210 1.09 12.90 -14.45
C LYS A 210 -0.39 13.27 -14.29
N VAL A 211 -0.85 13.49 -13.06
CA VAL A 211 -2.22 13.93 -12.76
C VAL A 211 -2.52 15.29 -13.37
N LEU A 212 -1.57 16.22 -13.29
CA LEU A 212 -1.66 17.54 -13.92
C LEU A 212 -1.63 17.47 -15.47
N GLY A 213 -1.17 16.34 -16.00
CA GLY A 213 -0.99 16.12 -17.43
C GLY A 213 0.15 16.94 -18.00
N VAL A 214 1.27 17.02 -17.27
CA VAL A 214 2.48 17.73 -17.69
C VAL A 214 3.66 16.76 -17.67
N GLU A 215 4.31 16.59 -18.82
CA GLU A 215 5.54 15.80 -18.96
C GLU A 215 6.63 16.66 -19.59
N ILE A 216 7.68 16.93 -18.81
CA ILE A 216 8.81 17.73 -19.27
C ILE A 216 9.76 16.81 -20.04
N LEU A 217 9.87 17.02 -21.36
CA LEU A 217 10.74 16.24 -22.23
C LEU A 217 12.14 16.88 -22.31
N SER A 218 12.21 18.21 -22.31
CA SER A 218 13.46 18.98 -22.23
C SER A 218 13.20 20.40 -21.71
N SER A 219 14.23 21.26 -21.65
CA SER A 219 14.06 22.70 -21.37
C SER A 219 13.35 23.48 -22.48
N THR A 220 13.13 22.87 -23.64
CA THR A 220 12.46 23.47 -24.81
C THR A 220 11.31 22.62 -25.33
N ARG A 221 10.89 21.58 -24.59
CA ARG A 221 9.87 20.64 -25.05
C ARG A 221 9.07 20.10 -23.88
N VAL A 222 7.76 20.29 -23.94
CA VAL A 222 6.81 19.82 -22.92
C VAL A 222 5.61 19.17 -23.59
N ARG A 223 5.17 18.02 -23.07
CA ARG A 223 3.90 17.39 -23.44
C ARG A 223 2.84 17.81 -22.42
N LEU A 224 1.69 18.20 -22.93
CA LEU A 224 0.50 18.56 -22.17
C LEU A 224 -0.64 17.60 -22.54
N GLU A 225 -1.42 17.18 -21.56
CA GLU A 225 -2.61 16.35 -21.76
C GLU A 225 -3.69 16.64 -20.70
N GLY A 226 -4.96 16.47 -21.07
CA GLY A 226 -6.08 16.68 -20.15
C GLY A 226 -6.18 18.13 -19.66
N SER A 227 -6.74 18.30 -18.47
CA SER A 227 -6.90 19.60 -17.79
C SER A 227 -6.31 19.55 -16.37
N ASN A 228 -6.11 20.71 -15.75
CA ASN A 228 -5.71 20.79 -14.34
C ASN A 228 -6.89 20.34 -13.44
N PRO A 229 -6.77 19.22 -12.70
CA PRO A 229 -7.84 18.78 -11.81
C PRO A 229 -7.82 19.47 -10.44
N PHE A 230 -6.80 20.30 -10.15
CA PHE A 230 -6.66 21.02 -8.89
C PHE A 230 -7.36 22.38 -8.96
N PRO A 231 -7.93 22.88 -7.85
CA PRO A 231 -8.67 24.14 -7.85
C PRO A 231 -7.77 25.39 -7.86
N TRP A 232 -6.46 25.22 -8.00
CA TRP A 232 -5.47 26.29 -8.05
C TRP A 232 -4.53 26.09 -9.24
N ASP A 233 -3.95 27.20 -9.72
CA ASP A 233 -2.94 27.18 -10.76
C ASP A 233 -1.66 26.49 -10.27
N VAL A 234 -1.06 25.68 -11.13
CA VAL A 234 0.22 25.01 -10.84
C VAL A 234 1.30 25.60 -11.72
N THR A 235 2.33 26.16 -11.09
CA THR A 235 3.54 26.62 -11.80
C THR A 235 4.66 25.62 -11.64
N ILE A 236 5.22 25.17 -12.76
CA ILE A 236 6.38 24.29 -12.84
C ILE A 236 7.53 25.07 -13.48
N THR A 237 8.71 25.00 -12.88
CA THR A 237 9.93 25.60 -13.42
C THR A 237 11.00 24.53 -13.63
N TYR A 238 11.61 24.51 -14.81
CA TYR A 238 12.65 23.55 -15.16
C TYR A 238 13.66 24.16 -16.14
N ARG A 239 14.89 24.42 -15.68
CA ARG A 239 16.00 24.92 -16.52
C ARG A 239 15.60 26.10 -17.45
N GLY A 240 14.86 27.07 -16.90
CA GLY A 240 14.37 28.25 -17.63
C GLY A 240 13.02 28.06 -18.34
N LEU A 241 12.53 26.83 -18.50
CA LEU A 241 11.15 26.55 -18.88
C LEU A 241 10.22 26.87 -17.70
N LYS A 242 9.10 27.55 -17.96
CA LYS A 242 8.02 27.76 -17.01
C LYS A 242 6.71 27.28 -17.62
N VAL A 243 6.02 26.38 -16.92
CA VAL A 243 4.68 25.90 -17.32
C VAL A 243 3.69 26.33 -16.25
N ILE A 244 2.71 27.14 -16.62
CA ILE A 244 1.64 27.61 -15.74
C ILE A 244 0.36 26.89 -16.19
N ARG A 245 -0.04 25.87 -15.44
CA ARG A 245 -1.24 25.07 -15.69
C ARG A 245 -2.40 25.65 -14.90
N GLY A 246 -3.25 26.43 -15.56
CA GLY A 246 -4.47 26.96 -14.98
C GLY A 246 -5.69 26.06 -15.22
N GLY A 247 -6.87 26.51 -14.80
CA GLY A 247 -8.12 25.73 -14.96
C GLY A 247 -8.53 25.50 -16.42
N ASN A 248 -8.42 26.53 -17.27
CA ASN A 248 -8.92 26.50 -18.66
C ASN A 248 -7.83 26.71 -19.72
N GLN A 249 -6.60 26.99 -19.31
CA GLN A 249 -5.50 27.24 -20.24
C GLN A 249 -4.15 26.95 -19.59
N THR A 250 -3.16 26.76 -20.43
CA THR A 250 -1.77 26.55 -20.02
C THR A 250 -0.87 27.52 -20.73
N GLU A 251 -0.04 28.22 -19.97
CA GLU A 251 1.01 29.06 -20.53
C GLU A 251 2.35 28.36 -20.39
N VAL A 252 3.05 28.19 -21.52
CA VAL A 252 4.42 27.67 -21.56
C VAL A 252 5.35 28.81 -21.95
N VAL A 253 6.29 29.17 -21.08
CA VAL A 253 7.28 30.22 -21.32
C VAL A 253 8.67 29.57 -21.40
N PHE A 254 9.35 29.78 -22.51
CA PHE A 254 10.70 29.25 -22.73
C PHE A 254 11.78 30.19 -22.20
N ALA A 255 13.01 29.68 -22.06
CA ALA A 255 14.14 30.45 -21.53
C ALA A 255 14.47 31.73 -22.33
N ASN A 256 14.09 31.80 -23.60
CA ASN A 256 14.26 32.98 -24.45
C ASN A 256 13.12 34.00 -24.33
N GLY A 257 12.15 33.77 -23.42
CA GLY A 257 11.00 34.65 -23.20
C GLY A 257 9.84 34.46 -24.17
N LYS A 258 9.96 33.62 -25.22
CA LYS A 258 8.81 33.27 -26.05
C LYS A 258 7.82 32.45 -25.24
N SER A 259 6.52 32.71 -25.44
CA SER A 259 5.46 31.96 -24.78
C SER A 259 4.44 31.39 -25.76
N VAL A 260 3.83 30.28 -25.37
CA VAL A 260 2.76 29.61 -26.10
C VAL A 260 1.62 29.34 -25.13
N THR A 261 0.40 29.71 -25.52
CA THR A 261 -0.82 29.45 -24.75
C THR A 261 -1.62 28.33 -25.38
N VAL A 262 -1.86 27.26 -24.61
CA VAL A 262 -2.68 26.11 -25.01
C VAL A 262 -4.00 26.16 -24.24
N LYS A 263 -5.13 26.12 -24.96
CA LYS A 263 -6.49 26.12 -24.37
C LYS A 263 -7.19 24.77 -24.48
N ASP A 264 -6.73 23.91 -25.39
CA ASP A 264 -7.29 22.58 -25.57
C ASP A 264 -6.77 21.62 -24.49
N ALA A 265 -7.61 20.64 -24.14
CA ALA A 265 -7.27 19.53 -23.27
C ALA A 265 -6.75 18.30 -24.05
N GLU A 266 -6.79 18.33 -25.39
CA GLU A 266 -6.17 17.30 -26.22
C GLU A 266 -4.65 17.20 -25.99
N SER A 267 -4.13 15.99 -26.16
CA SER A 267 -2.70 15.74 -25.98
C SER A 267 -1.91 16.51 -27.04
N THR A 268 -0.97 17.34 -26.60
CA THR A 268 -0.16 18.17 -27.49
C THR A 268 1.27 18.32 -26.99
N VAL A 269 2.19 18.54 -27.91
CA VAL A 269 3.59 18.85 -27.61
C VAL A 269 3.84 20.31 -27.95
N VAL A 270 4.31 21.06 -26.97
CA VAL A 270 4.71 22.45 -27.11
C VAL A 270 6.22 22.52 -27.11
N GLU A 271 6.79 23.06 -28.18
CA GLU A 271 8.24 23.15 -28.38
C GLU A 271 8.66 24.45 -29.06
N LEU A 272 9.96 24.76 -28.93
CA LEU A 272 10.62 25.92 -29.49
C LEU A 272 11.87 25.53 -30.27
#